data_AF-A0A820KEI3-F1
#
_entry.id   AF-A0A820KEI3-F1
#
_cell.length_a   1.000
_cell.length_b   1.000
_cell.length_c   1.000
_cell.angle_alpha   90.00
_cell.angle_beta   90.00
_cell.angle_gamma   90.00
#
_symmetry.space_group_name_H-M   'P 1'
#
loop_
_entity.id
_entity.type
_entity.pdbx_description
1 polymer ?
#
loop_
_entity_poly.entity_id
_entity_poly.type
_entity_poly.pdbx_seq_one_letter_code
_entity_poly.pdbx_strand_id
1 'polypeptide(L)'
;MFGSMFTFGYNIKIQNNNVVLCKIYIYVAFICATCSPTVLILASIDRLLISSQNVDTRLYSSKRLAYFMISISICFWLIFNIHLLVKVNIYQFGPSIYLCSYEPTNEYLNFVFFFLSAIHTLYVIVLFILSIFSFKNVHHIQLIPRQQQKELRTMT
;
A
#
# COMPACT_ATOMS: atom_id res chain seq x y z
N MET A 1 -1.22 -4.38 11.94
CA MET A 1 -0.18 -5.23 12.57
C MET A 1 0.25 -4.71 13.95
N PHE A 2 0.58 -3.41 14.14
CA PHE A 2 0.85 -2.87 15.48
C PHE A 2 -0.35 -2.91 16.43
N GLY A 3 -1.54 -2.53 15.95
CA GLY A 3 -2.75 -2.54 16.78
C GLY A 3 -3.18 -3.93 17.26
N SER A 4 -3.05 -4.95 16.41
CA SER A 4 -3.29 -6.35 16.75
C SER A 4 -2.30 -6.89 17.79
N MET A 5 -1.09 -6.35 17.85
CA MET A 5 -0.07 -6.75 18.83
C MET A 5 -0.45 -6.28 20.25
N PHE A 6 -1.10 -5.12 20.38
CA PHE A 6 -1.60 -4.62 21.66
C PHE A 6 -2.88 -5.32 22.12
N THR A 7 -3.81 -5.62 21.21
CA THR A 7 -5.06 -6.31 21.57
C THR A 7 -4.86 -7.80 21.84
N PHE A 8 -4.07 -8.51 21.03
CA PHE A 8 -3.81 -9.95 21.26
C PHE A 8 -2.65 -10.21 22.22
N GLY A 9 -1.65 -9.33 22.31
CA GLY A 9 -0.49 -9.52 23.18
C GLY A 9 -0.68 -9.06 24.62
N TYR A 10 -1.44 -7.98 24.85
CA TYR A 10 -1.63 -7.40 26.20
C TYR A 10 -3.08 -7.43 26.69
N ASN A 11 -4.05 -7.83 25.85
CA ASN A 11 -5.49 -7.88 26.19
C ASN A 11 -6.07 -6.57 26.75
N ILE A 12 -5.42 -5.44 26.46
CA ILE A 12 -5.86 -4.11 26.90
C ILE A 12 -6.86 -3.58 25.86
N LYS A 13 -8.17 -3.71 26.16
CA LYS A 13 -9.26 -3.27 25.28
C LYS A 13 -9.61 -1.78 25.45
N ILE A 14 -8.62 -0.88 25.41
CA ILE A 14 -8.86 0.59 25.51
C ILE A 14 -9.83 1.06 24.41
N GLN A 15 -9.82 0.40 23.24
CA GLN A 15 -10.72 0.68 22.11
C GLN A 15 -12.20 0.48 22.45
N ASN A 16 -12.54 -0.44 23.35
CA ASN A 16 -13.94 -0.75 23.66
C ASN A 16 -14.53 0.17 24.74
N ASN A 17 -13.72 1.09 25.28
CA ASN A 17 -14.15 2.01 26.33
C ASN A 17 -14.69 3.34 25.78
N ASN A 18 -14.27 3.75 24.59
CA ASN A 18 -14.70 5.01 23.98
C ASN A 18 -14.95 4.83 22.47
N VAL A 19 -16.16 5.17 22.04
CA VAL A 19 -16.60 5.10 20.64
C VAL A 19 -15.69 5.91 19.71
N VAL A 20 -15.24 7.10 20.16
CA VAL A 20 -14.35 7.95 19.35
C VAL A 20 -12.99 7.28 19.14
N LEU A 21 -12.45 6.65 20.18
CA LEU A 21 -11.16 5.98 20.13
C LEU A 21 -11.23 4.72 19.27
N CYS A 22 -12.33 3.97 19.35
CA CYS A 22 -12.65 2.85 18.45
C CYS A 22 -12.62 3.28 16.97
N LYS A 23 -13.32 4.36 16.62
CA LYS A 23 -13.38 4.90 15.26
C LYS A 23 -12.00 5.32 14.74
N ILE A 24 -11.26 6.10 15.51
CA ILE A 24 -9.92 6.58 15.14
C ILE A 24 -8.97 5.40 14.95
N TYR A 25 -9.01 4.42 15.85
CA TYR A 25 -8.14 3.26 15.79
C TYR A 25 -8.37 2.43 14.53
N ILE A 26 -9.63 2.09 14.20
CA ILE A 26 -9.94 1.32 12.98
C ILE A 26 -9.57 2.14 11.73
N TYR A 27 -9.88 3.43 11.69
CA TYR A 27 -9.57 4.32 10.58
C TYR A 27 -8.05 4.38 10.30
N VAL A 28 -7.24 4.64 11.33
CA VAL A 28 -5.78 4.68 11.20
C VAL A 28 -5.22 3.32 10.79
N ALA A 29 -5.73 2.22 11.35
CA ALA A 29 -5.29 0.89 10.99
C ALA A 29 -5.51 0.58 9.50
N PHE A 30 -6.67 0.96 8.94
CA PHE A 30 -6.98 0.80 7.52
C PHE A 30 -6.09 1.67 6.63
N ILE A 31 -5.89 2.94 6.99
CA ILE A 31 -4.99 3.84 6.23
C ILE A 31 -3.57 3.30 6.21
N CYS A 32 -3.03 2.87 7.36
CA CYS A 32 -1.69 2.29 7.40
C CYS A 32 -1.58 1.02 6.55
N ALA A 33 -2.63 0.20 6.52
CA ALA A 33 -2.68 -1.02 5.71
C ALA A 33 -2.70 -0.73 4.20
N THR A 34 -3.35 0.34 3.74
CA THR A 34 -3.41 0.71 2.32
C THR A 34 -2.24 1.60 1.87
N CYS A 35 -1.69 2.43 2.74
CA CYS A 35 -0.53 3.28 2.43
C CYS A 35 0.73 2.43 2.18
N SER A 36 0.96 1.38 2.97
CA SER A 36 2.14 0.50 2.84
C SER A 36 2.33 -0.08 1.42
N PRO A 37 1.34 -0.79 0.83
CA PRO A 37 1.47 -1.32 -0.53
C PRO A 37 1.55 -0.21 -1.59
N THR A 38 0.86 0.92 -1.40
CA THR A 38 0.92 2.05 -2.34
C THR A 38 2.33 2.63 -2.43
N VAL A 39 2.98 2.86 -1.29
CA VAL A 39 4.37 3.34 -1.23
C VAL A 39 5.32 2.32 -1.85
N LEU A 40 5.08 1.02 -1.65
CA LEU A 40 5.91 -0.05 -2.21
C LEU A 40 5.80 -0.15 -3.75
N ILE A 41 4.61 0.07 -4.30
CA ILE A 41 4.40 0.20 -5.75
C ILE A 41 5.16 1.41 -6.28
N LEU A 42 5.03 2.57 -5.63
CA LEU A 42 5.69 3.79 -6.06
C LEU A 42 7.22 3.67 -6.02
N ALA A 43 7.76 3.03 -4.97
CA ALA A 43 9.19 2.73 -4.85
C ALA A 43 9.67 1.76 -5.94
N SER A 44 8.85 0.77 -6.31
CA SER A 44 9.16 -0.15 -7.40
C SER A 44 9.20 0.55 -8.75
N ILE A 45 8.26 1.47 -9.00
CA ILE A 45 8.24 2.30 -10.21
C ILE A 45 9.47 3.20 -10.28
N ASP A 46 9.83 3.87 -9.18
CA ASP A 46 11.01 4.74 -9.14
C ASP A 46 12.29 3.97 -9.47
N ARG A 47 12.49 2.78 -8.88
CA ARG A 47 13.62 1.89 -9.23
C ARG A 47 13.62 1.48 -10.69
N LEU A 48 12.45 1.19 -11.28
CA LEU A 48 12.33 0.81 -12.69
C LEU A 48 12.70 1.97 -13.63
N LEU A 49 12.27 3.19 -13.30
CA LEU A 49 12.58 4.41 -14.06
C LEU A 49 14.08 4.73 -14.02
N ILE A 50 14.70 4.65 -12.83
CA ILE A 50 16.15 4.87 -12.65
C ILE A 50 16.97 3.84 -13.44
N SER A 51 16.50 2.58 -13.50
CA SER A 51 17.15 1.53 -14.26
C SER A 51 16.95 1.64 -15.77
N SER A 52 16.00 2.44 -16.26
CA SER A 52 15.72 2.53 -17.70
C SER A 52 16.83 3.30 -18.43
N GLN A 53 17.19 2.84 -19.64
CA GLN A 53 18.23 3.47 -20.46
C GLN A 53 17.80 4.78 -21.13
N ASN A 54 16.51 5.12 -21.09
CA ASN A 54 16.00 6.30 -21.76
C ASN A 54 16.30 7.57 -20.93
N VAL A 55 16.94 8.56 -21.56
CA VAL A 55 17.37 9.79 -20.88
C VAL A 55 16.16 10.63 -20.45
N ASP A 56 15.09 10.62 -21.25
CA ASP A 56 13.86 11.36 -20.98
C ASP A 56 13.07 10.77 -19.80
N THR A 57 13.03 9.44 -19.66
CA THR A 57 12.40 8.78 -18.50
C THR A 57 13.24 8.95 -17.23
N ARG A 58 14.57 9.08 -17.36
CA ARG A 58 15.46 9.44 -16.24
C ARG A 58 15.22 10.88 -15.76
N LEU A 59 14.90 11.81 -16.66
CA LEU A 59 14.56 13.18 -16.31
C LEU A 59 13.19 13.29 -15.62
N TYR A 60 12.24 12.40 -15.96
CA TYR A 60 10.90 12.36 -15.38
C TYR A 60 10.88 11.83 -13.93
N SER A 61 11.90 11.06 -13.49
CA SER A 61 12.16 10.74 -12.08
C SER A 61 12.73 11.97 -11.34
N SER A 62 11.91 13.02 -11.25
CA SER A 62 12.20 14.15 -10.38
C SER A 62 11.68 13.85 -8.98
N LYS A 63 12.50 14.10 -7.96
CA LYS A 63 12.11 13.94 -6.54
C LYS A 63 10.80 14.67 -6.23
N ARG A 64 10.58 15.83 -6.86
CA ARG A 64 9.39 16.67 -6.68
C ARG A 64 8.10 15.97 -7.14
N LEU A 65 8.14 15.27 -8.28
CA LEU A 65 6.99 14.52 -8.78
C LEU A 65 6.67 13.32 -7.88
N ALA A 66 7.68 12.61 -7.40
CA ALA A 66 7.49 11.48 -6.47
C ALA A 66 6.79 11.93 -5.18
N TYR A 67 7.25 13.01 -4.54
CA TYR A 67 6.58 13.56 -3.35
C TYR A 67 5.15 14.00 -3.64
N PHE A 68 4.89 14.60 -4.81
CA PHE A 68 3.55 14.99 -5.22
C PHE A 68 2.61 13.78 -5.38
N MET A 69 3.08 12.72 -6.04
CA MET A 69 2.30 11.48 -6.21
C MET A 69 2.02 10.77 -4.88
N ILE A 70 3.00 10.73 -3.96
CA ILE A 70 2.80 10.18 -2.61
C ILE A 70 1.73 11.01 -1.88
N SER A 71 1.83 12.34 -1.92
CA SER A 71 0.89 13.23 -1.25
C SER A 71 -0.53 13.04 -1.76
N ILE A 72 -0.73 13.02 -3.08
CA ILE A 72 -2.04 12.79 -3.69
C ILE A 72 -2.59 11.42 -3.28
N SER A 73 -1.74 10.38 -3.32
CA SER A 73 -2.14 9.02 -2.96
C SER A 73 -2.61 8.95 -1.49
N ILE A 74 -1.88 9.58 -0.57
CA ILE A 74 -2.27 9.64 0.85
C ILE A 74 -3.61 10.39 0.99
N CYS A 75 -3.76 11.56 0.37
CA CYS A 75 -5.00 12.32 0.42
C CYS A 75 -6.19 11.52 -0.15
N PHE A 76 -6.01 10.81 -1.26
CA PHE A 76 -7.02 9.95 -1.84
C PHE A 76 -7.46 8.85 -0.86
N TRP A 77 -6.50 8.16 -0.22
CA TRP A 77 -6.83 7.12 0.76
C TRP A 77 -7.51 7.69 2.02
N LEU A 78 -7.14 8.88 2.48
CA LEU A 78 -7.80 9.54 3.61
C LEU A 78 -9.29 9.81 3.32
N ILE A 79 -9.58 10.35 2.14
CA ILE A 79 -10.95 10.67 1.71
C ILE A 79 -11.74 9.38 1.48
N PHE A 80 -11.16 8.41 0.78
CA PHE A 80 -11.82 7.14 0.49
C PHE A 80 -12.24 6.41 1.77
N ASN A 81 -11.38 6.38 2.79
CA ASN A 81 -11.67 5.69 4.05
C ASN A 81 -12.57 6.47 5.02
N ILE A 82 -13.06 7.66 4.67
CA ILE A 82 -13.88 8.48 5.59
C ILE A 82 -15.18 7.77 6.01
N HIS A 83 -15.70 6.88 5.16
CA HIS A 83 -16.89 6.06 5.43
C HIS A 83 -16.74 5.21 6.72
N LEU A 84 -15.51 4.81 7.06
CA LEU A 84 -15.22 4.05 8.29
C LEU A 84 -15.50 4.86 9.56
N LEU A 85 -15.29 6.19 9.56
CA LEU A 85 -15.56 7.03 10.74
C LEU A 85 -17.06 7.12 11.06
N VAL A 86 -17.91 6.93 10.05
CA VAL A 86 -19.37 6.95 10.20
C VAL A 86 -19.90 5.56 10.58
N LYS A 87 -19.40 4.51 9.92
CA LYS A 87 -19.94 3.14 10.02
C LYS A 87 -19.33 2.25 11.12
N VAL A 88 -18.27 2.70 11.79
CA VAL A 88 -17.70 1.99 12.94
C VAL A 88 -18.43 2.38 14.22
N ASN A 89 -18.82 1.39 15.02
CA ASN A 89 -19.39 1.64 16.34
C ASN A 89 -19.04 0.53 17.34
N ILE A 90 -19.34 0.74 18.62
CA ILE A 90 -19.21 -0.29 19.64
C ILE A 90 -20.51 -1.08 19.70
N TYR A 91 -20.42 -2.39 19.43
CA TYR A 91 -21.55 -3.31 19.48
C TYR A 91 -21.44 -4.20 20.70
N GLN A 92 -22.57 -4.43 21.37
CA GLN A 92 -22.68 -5.34 22.50
C GLN A 92 -23.08 -6.73 21.99
N PHE A 93 -22.17 -7.70 22.11
CA PHE A 93 -22.40 -9.10 21.69
C PHE A 93 -22.84 -10.01 22.86
N GLY A 94 -22.82 -9.50 24.09
CA GLY A 94 -23.23 -10.22 25.29
C GLY A 94 -23.32 -9.31 26.51
N PRO A 95 -23.67 -9.85 27.70
CA PRO A 95 -23.93 -9.04 28.90
C PRO A 95 -22.71 -8.22 29.37
N SER A 96 -21.49 -8.61 28.99
CA SER A 96 -20.24 -7.93 29.36
C SER A 96 -19.22 -7.81 28.22
N ILE A 97 -19.62 -8.15 26.98
CA ILE A 97 -18.72 -8.16 25.82
C ILE A 97 -19.11 -7.04 24.86
N TYR A 98 -18.33 -5.96 24.93
CA TYR A 98 -18.34 -4.88 23.96
C TYR A 98 -17.26 -5.18 22.91
N LEU A 99 -17.58 -4.99 21.63
CA LEU A 99 -16.64 -5.14 20.52
C LEU A 99 -16.72 -3.91 19.62
N CYS A 100 -15.57 -3.28 19.40
CA CYS A 100 -15.39 -2.26 18.37
C CYS A 100 -15.39 -2.93 16.98
N SER A 101 -16.45 -2.73 16.20
CA SER A 101 -16.58 -3.33 14.86
C SER A 101 -17.31 -2.37 13.91
N TYR A 102 -17.16 -2.62 12.62
CA TYR A 102 -18.05 -2.04 11.62
C TYR A 102 -19.48 -2.56 11.79
N GLU A 103 -20.43 -1.79 11.26
CA GLU A 103 -21.84 -2.16 11.24
C GLU A 103 -22.06 -3.58 10.71
N PRO A 104 -22.70 -4.49 11.48
CA PRO A 104 -22.81 -5.91 11.15
C PRO A 104 -23.87 -6.19 10.08
N THR A 105 -24.31 -5.19 9.32
CA THR A 105 -25.24 -5.39 8.21
C THR A 105 -24.55 -6.15 7.08
N ASN A 106 -25.15 -7.25 6.63
CA ASN A 106 -24.56 -8.13 5.61
C ASN A 106 -24.16 -7.37 4.33
N GLU A 107 -24.92 -6.35 3.93
CA GLU A 107 -24.62 -5.54 2.75
C GLU A 107 -23.30 -4.77 2.89
N TYR A 108 -23.08 -4.13 4.04
CA TYR A 108 -21.87 -3.34 4.28
C TYR A 108 -20.65 -4.25 4.44
N LEU A 109 -20.81 -5.40 5.10
CA LEU A 109 -19.76 -6.41 5.20
C LEU A 109 -19.32 -6.92 3.83
N ASN A 110 -20.28 -7.27 2.98
CA ASN A 110 -20.01 -7.74 1.63
C ASN A 110 -19.33 -6.65 0.78
N PHE A 111 -19.78 -5.40 0.91
CA PHE A 111 -19.16 -4.26 0.26
C PHE A 111 -17.69 -4.11 0.70
N VAL A 112 -17.42 -4.00 2.01
CA VAL A 112 -16.06 -3.81 2.53
C VAL A 112 -15.16 -4.98 2.13
N PHE A 113 -15.64 -6.22 2.25
CA PHE A 113 -14.89 -7.41 1.89
C PHE A 113 -14.55 -7.45 0.39
N PHE A 114 -15.52 -7.19 -0.47
CA PHE A 114 -15.31 -7.19 -1.92
C PHE A 114 -14.32 -6.09 -2.33
N PHE A 115 -14.49 -4.87 -1.84
CA PHE A 115 -13.59 -3.75 -2.15
C PHE A 115 -12.17 -4.01 -1.66
N LEU A 116 -12.00 -4.49 -0.42
CA LEU A 116 -10.70 -4.81 0.14
C LEU A 116 -10.01 -5.91 -0.66
N SER A 117 -10.73 -6.98 -0.99
CA SER A 117 -10.23 -8.09 -1.80
C SER A 117 -9.81 -7.64 -3.20
N ALA A 118 -10.63 -6.81 -3.86
CA ALA A 118 -10.34 -6.25 -5.17
C ALA A 118 -9.07 -5.39 -5.16
N ILE A 119 -8.92 -4.50 -4.17
CA ILE A 119 -7.73 -3.65 -4.01
C ILE A 119 -6.47 -4.48 -3.77
N HIS A 120 -6.52 -5.47 -2.86
CA HIS A 120 -5.38 -6.34 -2.61
C HIS A 120 -4.98 -7.16 -3.84
N THR A 121 -5.96 -7.68 -4.57
CA THR A 121 -5.72 -8.41 -5.82
C THR A 121 -5.05 -7.50 -6.86
N LEU A 122 -5.54 -6.27 -7.00
CA LEU A 122 -4.94 -5.27 -7.89
C LEU A 122 -3.49 -4.96 -7.50
N TYR A 123 -3.20 -4.75 -6.21
CA TYR A 123 -1.83 -4.51 -5.74
C TYR A 123 -0.89 -5.66 -6.07
N VAL A 124 -1.33 -6.91 -5.86
CA VAL A 124 -0.52 -8.09 -6.18
C VAL A 124 -0.22 -8.14 -7.68
N ILE A 125 -1.23 -7.92 -8.53
CA ILE A 125 -1.07 -7.91 -9.99
C ILE A 125 -0.08 -6.82 -10.42
N VAL A 126 -0.24 -5.59 -9.92
CA VAL A 126 0.63 -4.47 -10.26
C VAL A 126 2.07 -4.74 -9.82
N LEU A 127 2.28 -5.22 -8.60
CA LEU A 127 3.61 -5.56 -8.10
C LEU A 127 4.25 -6.71 -8.88
N PHE A 128 3.46 -7.70 -9.29
CA PHE A 128 3.95 -8.81 -10.10
C PHE A 128 4.43 -8.33 -11.48
N ILE A 129 3.64 -7.48 -12.14
CA ILE A 129 3.98 -6.88 -13.43
C ILE A 129 5.26 -6.03 -13.31
N LEU A 130 5.34 -5.16 -12.30
CA LEU A 130 6.52 -4.34 -12.04
C LEU A 130 7.77 -5.18 -11.75
N SER A 131 7.62 -6.29 -11.05
CA SER A 131 8.71 -7.22 -10.75
C SER A 131 9.25 -7.87 -12.03
N ILE A 132 8.35 -8.32 -12.92
CA ILE A 132 8.75 -8.88 -14.23
C ILE A 132 9.49 -7.83 -15.07
N PHE A 133 8.95 -6.61 -15.15
CA PHE A 133 9.62 -5.56 -15.90
C PHE A 133 10.98 -5.19 -15.31
N SER A 134 11.08 -5.09 -13.98
CA SER A 134 12.35 -4.84 -13.30
C SER A 134 13.38 -5.92 -13.62
N PHE A 135 12.97 -7.20 -13.60
CA PHE A 135 13.87 -8.31 -13.94
C PHE A 135 14.34 -8.25 -15.39
N LYS A 136 13.42 -7.99 -16.33
CA LYS A 136 13.74 -7.85 -17.76
C LYS A 136 14.69 -6.68 -18.03
N ASN A 137 14.50 -5.56 -17.33
CA ASN A 137 15.34 -4.38 -17.49
C ASN A 137 16.78 -4.65 -17.00
N VAL A 138 16.93 -5.28 -15.83
CA VAL A 138 18.25 -5.67 -15.28
C VAL A 138 18.97 -6.65 -16.21
N HIS A 139 18.28 -7.66 -16.73
CA HIS A 139 18.88 -8.62 -17.64
C HIS A 139 19.33 -7.97 -18.97
N HIS A 140 18.58 -6.99 -19.47
CA HIS A 140 18.96 -6.23 -20.68
C HIS A 140 20.24 -5.40 -20.44
N ILE A 141 20.37 -4.77 -19.27
CA ILE A 141 21.54 -3.98 -18.89
C ILE A 141 22.78 -4.86 -18.70
N GLN A 142 22.64 -6.11 -18.25
CA GLN A 142 23.76 -7.06 -18.10
C GLN A 142 24.25 -7.67 -19.41
N LEU A 143 23.47 -7.59 -20.50
CA LEU A 143 23.88 -8.09 -21.82
C LEU A 143 24.75 -7.09 -22.60
N ILE A 144 24.48 -5.79 -22.44
CA ILE A 144 25.21 -4.70 -23.11
C ILE A 144 26.69 -4.52 -22.69
N PRO A 145 27.16 -4.80 -21.45
CA PRO A 145 28.55 -4.56 -21.06
C PRO A 145 29.51 -5.46 -21.84
N ARG A 146 29.05 -6.65 -22.27
CA ARG A 146 29.89 -7.60 -23.02
C ARG A 146 30.11 -7.20 -24.48
N GLN A 147 29.25 -6.39 -25.08
CA GLN A 147 29.47 -5.90 -26.44
C GLN A 147 30.39 -4.68 -26.46
N GLN A 148 30.17 -3.68 -25.62
CA GLN A 148 31.06 -2.51 -25.56
C GLN A 148 32.48 -2.86 -25.10
N GLN A 149 32.63 -3.80 -24.17
CA GLN A 149 33.95 -4.25 -23.72
C GLN A 149 34.68 -5.14 -24.75
N LYS A 150 33.95 -5.72 -25.73
CA LYS A 150 34.55 -6.42 -26.88
C LYS A 150 34.96 -5.45 -27.98
N GLU A 151 34.17 -4.43 -28.30
CA GLU A 151 34.54 -3.41 -29.30
C GLU A 151 35.78 -2.60 -28.88
N LEU A 152 35.89 -2.23 -27.60
CA LEU A 152 37.08 -1.54 -27.07
C LEU A 152 38.35 -2.39 -27.13
N ARG A 153 38.24 -3.72 -27.16
CA ARG A 153 39.38 -4.64 -27.26
C ARG A 153 39.79 -4.95 -28.70
N THR A 154 38.93 -4.69 -29.68
CA THR A 154 39.26 -4.85 -31.12
C THR A 154 39.83 -3.58 -31.74
N MET A 155 39.80 -2.45 -31.03
CA MET A 155 40.37 -1.18 -31.49
C MET A 155 41.77 -0.88 -30.92
N THR A 156 42.36 -1.80 -30.15
CA THR A 156 43.75 -1.76 -29.67
C THR A 156 44.54 -2.91 -30.25
#